data_AF-A0A3P9KBB9-F1
#
_entry.id   AF-A0A3P9KBB9-F1
#
_cell.length_a   1.000
_cell.length_b   1.000
_cell.length_c   1.000
_cell.angle_alpha   90.00
_cell.angle_beta   90.00
_cell.angle_gamma   90.00
#
_symmetry.space_group_name_H-M   'P 1'
#
loop_
_entity.id
_entity.type
_entity.pdbx_description
1 polymer ?
#
loop_
_entity_poly.entity_id
_entity_poly.type
_entity_poly.pdbx_seq_one_letter_code
_entity_poly.pdbx_strand_id
1 'polypeptide(L)'
;MAVPRKAAVILKAVKKISVQFCPFEPNVRSTREFLAMVGSEKVRATNMNCEVTSIVTHDKSEPVVDITYVDGERLLMKGAKLTSAEMLSAFQSRCTAKDTQTIGGGKK
;
A
#
# COMPACT_ATOMS: atom_id res chain seq x y z
N MET A 1 25.59 -13.22 -4.70
CA MET A 1 24.99 -12.11 -3.91
C MET A 1 23.51 -12.44 -3.69
N ALA A 2 23.12 -12.72 -2.45
CA ALA A 2 21.72 -12.95 -2.11
C ALA A 2 20.97 -11.61 -2.08
N VAL A 3 20.11 -11.38 -3.08
CA VAL A 3 19.18 -10.25 -3.07
C VAL A 3 18.28 -10.39 -1.83
N PRO A 4 18.16 -9.36 -0.97
CA PRO A 4 17.24 -9.42 0.16
C PRO A 4 15.85 -9.69 -0.40
N ARG A 5 15.25 -10.80 0.04
CA ARG A 5 13.92 -11.22 -0.37
C ARG A 5 12.97 -10.16 0.17
N LYS A 6 12.53 -9.23 -0.69
CA LYS A 6 11.50 -8.23 -0.36
C LYS A 6 10.35 -8.98 0.29
N ALA A 7 10.15 -8.76 1.58
CA ALA A 7 9.17 -9.48 2.39
C ALA A 7 7.81 -9.43 1.69
N ALA A 8 7.20 -10.59 1.51
CA ALA A 8 5.91 -10.70 0.85
C ALA A 8 4.92 -9.85 1.64
N VAL A 9 4.49 -8.75 1.04
CA VAL A 9 3.45 -7.91 1.62
C VAL A 9 2.15 -8.68 1.50
N ILE A 10 1.52 -9.00 2.63
CA ILE A 10 0.28 -9.76 2.68
C ILE A 10 -0.89 -8.78 2.73
N LEU A 11 -1.77 -8.83 1.73
CA LEU A 11 -2.92 -7.93 1.60
C LEU A 11 -4.20 -8.46 2.27
N LYS A 12 -4.12 -9.49 3.10
CA LYS A 12 -5.31 -10.15 3.70
C LYS A 12 -6.26 -9.20 4.42
N ALA A 13 -5.73 -8.22 5.14
CA ALA A 13 -6.52 -7.24 5.88
C ALA A 13 -6.91 -6.00 5.06
N VAL A 14 -6.52 -5.91 3.79
CA VAL A 14 -6.71 -4.71 2.96
C VAL A 14 -7.91 -4.90 2.03
N LYS A 15 -8.81 -3.91 2.03
CA LYS A 15 -10.01 -3.89 1.20
C LYS A 15 -9.79 -3.12 -0.10
N LYS A 16 -9.23 -1.92 0.00
CA LYS A 16 -9.02 -1.02 -1.14
C LYS A 16 -7.73 -0.23 -0.99
N ILE A 17 -7.01 -0.06 -2.08
CA ILE A 17 -5.80 0.77 -2.18
C ILE A 17 -6.05 1.77 -3.31
N SER A 18 -6.08 3.06 -3.00
CA SER A 18 -6.18 4.14 -3.98
C SER A 18 -4.87 4.93 -3.99
N VAL A 19 -4.16 4.90 -5.10
CA VAL A 19 -2.90 5.62 -5.28
C VAL A 19 -3.14 6.80 -6.20
N GLN A 20 -3.17 8.00 -5.65
CA GLN A 20 -3.26 9.22 -6.43
C GLN A 20 -1.87 9.80 -6.67
N PHE A 21 -1.51 10.08 -7.92
CA PHE A 21 -0.23 10.72 -8.23
C PHE A 21 -0.27 11.52 -9.52
N CYS A 22 0.63 12.52 -9.62
CA CYS A 22 0.85 13.31 -10.82
C CYS A 22 2.13 12.84 -11.56
N PRO A 23 2.03 12.22 -12.75
CA PRO A 23 3.17 11.56 -13.39
C PRO A 23 4.27 12.52 -13.87
N PHE A 24 3.98 13.82 -13.97
CA PHE A 24 4.91 14.84 -14.43
C PHE A 24 5.80 15.41 -13.31
N GLU A 25 5.44 15.17 -12.04
CA GLU A 25 6.24 15.65 -10.91
C GLU A 25 7.37 14.66 -10.58
N PRO A 26 8.58 15.14 -10.26
CA PRO A 26 9.73 14.27 -10.00
C PRO A 26 9.62 13.47 -8.69
N ASN A 27 8.77 13.91 -7.76
CA ASN A 27 8.56 13.30 -6.44
C ASN A 27 7.69 12.02 -6.47
N VAL A 28 7.14 11.63 -7.61
CA VAL A 28 6.23 10.46 -7.71
C VAL A 28 6.94 9.13 -7.93
N ARG A 29 8.27 9.13 -8.09
CA ARG A 29 9.06 7.90 -8.31
C ARG A 29 8.80 6.86 -7.23
N SER A 30 8.86 7.29 -5.96
CA SER A 30 8.66 6.40 -4.81
C SER A 30 7.25 5.81 -4.76
N THR A 31 6.23 6.61 -5.08
CA THR A 31 4.84 6.16 -5.16
C THR A 31 4.60 5.17 -6.29
N ARG A 32 5.24 5.38 -7.45
CA ARG A 32 5.18 4.43 -8.58
C ARG A 32 5.86 3.11 -8.27
N GLU A 33 7.00 3.13 -7.59
CA GLU A 33 7.67 1.91 -7.11
C GLU A 33 6.79 1.15 -6.12
N PHE A 34 6.14 1.87 -5.19
CA PHE A 34 5.18 1.28 -4.26
C PHE A 34 4.00 0.62 -5.01
N LEU A 35 3.40 1.32 -5.99
CA LEU A 35 2.31 0.77 -6.80
C LEU A 35 2.74 -0.48 -7.57
N ALA A 36 3.95 -0.49 -8.15
CA ALA A 36 4.48 -1.66 -8.86
C ALA A 36 4.68 -2.87 -7.93
N MET A 37 5.12 -2.61 -6.68
CA MET A 37 5.28 -3.65 -5.66
C MET A 37 3.93 -4.23 -5.21
N VAL A 38 2.94 -3.37 -4.95
CA VAL A 38 1.60 -3.78 -4.52
C VAL A 38 0.82 -4.46 -5.65
N GLY A 39 1.01 -4.00 -6.89
CA GLY A 39 0.39 -4.58 -8.08
C GLY A 39 1.03 -5.88 -8.58
N SER A 40 2.15 -6.31 -7.99
CA SER A 40 2.81 -7.56 -8.36
C SER A 40 1.90 -8.76 -8.16
N GLU A 41 1.95 -9.73 -9.08
CA GLU A 41 1.14 -10.96 -9.03
C GLU A 41 1.26 -11.70 -7.69
N LYS A 42 2.45 -11.70 -7.08
CA LYS A 42 2.68 -12.31 -5.76
C LYS A 42 1.82 -11.70 -4.67
N VAL A 43 1.65 -10.37 -4.73
CA VAL A 43 0.90 -9.60 -3.74
C VAL A 43 -0.59 -9.66 -4.03
N ARG A 44 -1.01 -9.52 -5.30
CA ARG A 44 -2.40 -9.74 -5.74
C ARG A 44 -2.90 -11.15 -5.44
N ALA A 45 -2.04 -12.17 -5.53
CA ALA A 45 -2.40 -13.55 -5.19
C ALA A 45 -2.72 -13.75 -3.70
N THR A 46 -2.21 -12.89 -2.80
CA THR A 46 -2.54 -12.98 -1.36
C THR A 46 -3.96 -12.53 -1.05
N ASN A 47 -4.54 -11.65 -1.87
CA ASN A 47 -5.92 -11.20 -1.73
C ASN A 47 -6.47 -10.71 -3.08
N MET A 48 -7.18 -11.58 -3.79
CA MET A 48 -7.83 -11.24 -5.06
C MET A 48 -8.99 -10.25 -4.91
N ASN A 49 -9.53 -10.09 -3.70
CA ASN A 49 -10.62 -9.17 -3.41
C ASN A 49 -10.13 -7.75 -3.09
N CYS A 50 -8.81 -7.54 -2.98
CA CYS A 50 -8.25 -6.20 -2.76
C CYS A 50 -8.34 -5.38 -4.05
N GLU A 51 -9.12 -4.30 -4.02
CA GLU A 51 -9.22 -3.37 -5.16
C GLU A 51 -8.02 -2.41 -5.15
N VAL A 52 -7.20 -2.44 -6.20
CA VAL A 52 -6.07 -1.52 -6.38
C VAL A 52 -6.41 -0.54 -7.49
N THR A 53 -6.64 0.72 -7.13
CA THR A 53 -6.99 1.81 -8.05
C THR A 53 -5.85 2.82 -8.11
N SER A 54 -5.40 3.18 -9.31
CA SER A 54 -4.48 4.29 -9.53
C SER A 54 -5.23 5.48 -10.12
N ILE A 55 -5.22 6.61 -9.43
CA ILE A 55 -5.84 7.86 -9.87
C ILE A 55 -4.73 8.77 -10.37
N VAL A 56 -4.68 8.95 -11.69
CA VAL A 56 -3.67 9.81 -12.33
C VAL A 56 -4.27 11.19 -12.51
N THR A 57 -3.74 12.19 -11.80
CA THR A 57 -4.20 13.60 -11.87
C THR A 57 -3.10 14.52 -12.41
N HIS A 58 -3.46 15.68 -12.95
CA HIS A 58 -2.51 16.68 -13.46
C HIS A 58 -2.58 18.02 -12.70
N ASP A 59 -3.06 18.01 -11.46
CA ASP A 59 -3.31 19.24 -10.68
C ASP A 59 -2.10 19.69 -9.83
N LYS A 60 -0.88 19.25 -10.19
CA LYS A 60 0.36 19.42 -9.39
C LYS A 60 0.22 18.96 -7.93
N SER A 61 -0.75 18.07 -7.68
CA SER A 61 -1.06 17.60 -6.34
C SER A 61 -0.01 16.61 -5.86
N GLU A 62 0.25 16.64 -4.55
CA GLU A 62 1.17 15.70 -3.90
C GLU A 62 0.70 14.26 -4.13
N PRO A 63 1.62 13.30 -4.31
CA PRO A 63 1.23 11.90 -4.40
C PRO A 63 0.66 11.44 -3.05
N VAL A 64 -0.51 10.82 -3.08
CA VAL A 64 -1.23 10.34 -1.89
C VAL A 64 -1.55 8.87 -2.09
N VAL A 65 -1.17 8.06 -1.11
CA VAL A 65 -1.57 6.65 -1.04
C VAL A 65 -2.60 6.51 0.05
N ASP A 66 -3.76 6.02 -0.36
CA ASP A 66 -4.89 5.77 0.50
C ASP A 66 -5.15 4.28 0.60
N ILE A 67 -5.12 3.73 1.81
CA ILE A 67 -5.32 2.32 2.05
C ILE A 67 -6.50 2.17 3.01
N THR A 68 -7.53 1.49 2.57
CA THR A 68 -8.69 1.13 3.39
C THR A 68 -8.59 -0.35 3.77
N TYR A 69 -8.57 -0.62 5.07
CA TYR A 69 -8.57 -1.97 5.62
C TYR A 69 -9.99 -2.54 5.74
N VAL A 70 -10.09 -3.85 5.92
CA VAL A 70 -11.38 -4.56 6.12
C VAL A 70 -12.09 -4.11 7.40
N ASP A 71 -11.34 -3.68 8.42
CA ASP A 71 -11.89 -3.16 9.68
C ASP A 71 -12.52 -1.76 9.55
N GLY A 72 -12.43 -1.13 8.37
CA GLY A 72 -12.84 0.26 8.14
C GLY A 72 -11.77 1.30 8.52
N GLU A 73 -10.63 0.88 9.08
CA GLU A 73 -9.48 1.77 9.29
C GLU A 73 -8.90 2.23 7.94
N ARG A 74 -8.46 3.49 7.90
CA ARG A 74 -7.88 4.11 6.72
C ARG A 74 -6.50 4.64 7.03
N LEU A 75 -5.51 4.23 6.24
CA LEU A 75 -4.14 4.71 6.28
C LEU A 75 -3.91 5.64 5.09
N LEU A 76 -3.69 6.92 5.39
CA LEU A 76 -3.33 7.93 4.42
C LEU A 76 -1.83 8.21 4.51
N MET A 77 -1.10 8.00 3.41
CA MET A 77 0.33 8.25 3.32
C MET A 77 0.60 9.30 2.25
N LYS A 78 1.19 10.43 2.64
CA LYS A 78 1.59 11.50 1.71
C LYS A 78 2.99 11.20 1.19
N GLY A 79 3.08 10.79 -0.07
CA GLY A 79 4.32 10.35 -0.73
C GLY A 79 5.32 11.46 -1.05
N ALA A 80 4.98 12.74 -0.87
CA ALA A 80 5.82 13.86 -1.30
C ALA A 80 7.23 13.89 -0.67
N LYS A 81 7.38 13.33 0.54
CA LYS A 81 8.64 13.28 1.28
C LYS A 81 8.99 11.88 1.79
N LEU A 82 8.25 10.85 1.35
CA LEU A 82 8.45 9.48 1.81
C LEU A 82 9.19 8.68 0.75
N THR A 83 10.18 7.91 1.17
CA THR A 83 10.84 6.96 0.28
C THR A 83 9.99 5.71 0.07
N SER A 84 10.20 4.99 -1.02
CA SER A 84 9.48 3.74 -1.31
C SER A 84 9.73 2.67 -0.24
N ALA A 85 10.91 2.67 0.39
CA ALA A 85 11.25 1.78 1.50
C ALA A 85 10.44 2.09 2.77
N GLU A 86 10.32 3.37 3.15
CA GLU A 86 9.52 3.79 4.31
C GLU A 86 8.04 3.49 4.11
N MET A 87 7.52 3.75 2.91
CA MET A 87 6.12 3.44 2.58
C MET A 87 5.85 1.95 2.71
N LEU A 88 6.74 1.11 2.19
CA LEU A 88 6.61 -0.35 2.29
C LEU A 88 6.76 -0.84 3.74
N SER A 89 7.71 -0.30 4.50
CA SER A 89 7.93 -0.72 5.89
C SER A 89 6.74 -0.36 6.79
N ALA A 90 6.21 0.86 6.67
CA ALA A 90 5.01 1.27 7.40
C ALA A 90 3.78 0.45 6.99
N PHE A 91 3.63 0.16 5.69
CA PHE A 91 2.55 -0.69 5.20
C PHE A 91 2.66 -2.12 5.70
N GLN A 92 3.86 -2.72 5.68
CA GLN A 92 4.11 -4.05 6.22
C GLN A 92 3.83 -4.13 7.72
N SER A 93 4.31 -3.15 8.49
CA SER A 93 4.05 -3.08 9.93
C SER A 93 2.55 -3.07 10.24
N ARG A 94 1.77 -2.27 9.50
CA ARG A 94 0.31 -2.23 9.63
C ARG A 94 -0.37 -3.52 9.19
N CYS A 95 0.06 -4.11 8.06
CA CYS A 95 -0.48 -5.41 7.62
C CYS A 95 -0.25 -6.50 8.66
N THR A 96 0.94 -6.61 9.24
CA THR A 96 1.24 -7.61 10.29
C THR A 96 0.47 -7.32 11.58
N ALA A 97 0.38 -6.05 11.98
CA ALA A 97 -0.40 -5.64 13.16
C ALA A 97 -1.90 -5.93 13.00
N LYS A 98 -2.42 -5.89 11.78
CA LYS A 98 -3.82 -6.22 11.48
C LYS A 98 -4.05 -7.73 11.33
N ASP A 99 -3.08 -8.47 10.79
CA ASP A 99 -3.13 -9.95 10.74
C ASP A 99 -3.27 -10.54 12.16
N THR A 100 -2.51 -10.04 13.14
CA THR A 100 -2.66 -10.48 14.54
C THR A 100 -4.00 -10.05 15.18
N GLN A 101 -4.57 -8.91 14.78
CA GLN A 101 -5.86 -8.42 15.32
C GLN A 101 -7.06 -9.14 14.71
N THR A 102 -6.97 -9.63 13.48
CA THR A 102 -8.06 -10.37 12.82
C THR A 102 -8.37 -11.68 13.57
N ILE A 103 -7.40 -12.24 14.30
CA ILE A 103 -7.57 -13.44 15.14
C ILE A 103 -8.22 -13.10 16.51
N GLY A 104 -8.22 -11.83 16.94
CA GLY A 104 -8.74 -11.39 18.24
C GLY A 104 -10.13 -10.72 18.21
N GLY A 105 -10.65 -10.35 17.03
CA GLY A 105 -11.86 -9.52 16.91
C GLY A 105 -13.20 -10.25 16.88
N GLY A 106 -13.21 -11.59 16.92
CA GLY A 106 -14.44 -12.39 16.93
C GLY A 106 -15.00 -12.60 18.33
N LYS A 107 -15.44 -11.55 19.03
CA LYS A 107 -16.32 -11.68 20.19
C LYS A 107 -17.03 -10.36 20.54
N LYS A 108 -18.21 -10.18 19.96
CA LYS A 108 -19.47 -9.95 20.69
C LYS A 108 -20.64 -9.89 19.72
#